data_AF-A0A940YQY2-F1
#
_entry.id   AF-A0A940YQY2-F1
#
_cell.length_a   1.000
_cell.length_b   1.000
_cell.length_c   1.000
_cell.angle_alpha   90.00
_cell.angle_beta   90.00
_cell.angle_gamma   90.00
#
_symmetry.space_group_name_H-M   'P 1'
#
loop_
_entity.id
_entity.type
_entity.pdbx_description
1 polymer ?
#
loop_
_entity_poly.entity_id
_entity_poly.type
_entity_poly.pdbx_seq_one_letter_code
_entity_poly.pdbx_strand_id
1 'polypeptide(L)'
;MKSTHPLAALSLAAVLLGAGMPAAAGDGHDHGDAAPAAAGTALPRFAAVSETFELVGVLDGKQVTLYLDRFADNAPVRGAKIELEIAGTKISAQAHGDDAYEVVLKEAPKPGVLPITATVTAGAEVDLLAGELDLHEAPHTEEAVHEHSWKEYVGWAVGGLAALAVLVLGGRRLMAARQPQTGGAA
;
A
#
# COMPACT_ATOMS: atom_id res chain seq x y z
N MET A 1 -62.74 9.30 -52.26
CA MET A 1 -63.56 8.76 -51.16
C MET A 1 -62.68 8.65 -49.93
N LYS A 2 -63.26 8.97 -48.77
CA LYS A 2 -62.63 9.03 -47.45
C LYS A 2 -62.26 7.62 -46.96
N SER A 3 -61.15 7.50 -46.23
CA SER A 3 -61.17 7.02 -44.84
C SER A 3 -59.79 7.12 -44.20
N THR A 4 -59.70 8.06 -43.27
CA THR A 4 -58.63 8.34 -42.31
C THR A 4 -58.58 7.28 -41.20
N HIS A 5 -57.43 6.64 -40.99
CA HIS A 5 -57.11 5.94 -39.73
C HIS A 5 -55.65 6.14 -39.26
N PRO A 6 -55.10 7.36 -39.13
CA PRO A 6 -53.77 7.50 -38.53
C PRO A 6 -53.81 7.59 -37.00
N LEU A 7 -54.95 7.95 -36.39
CA LEU A 7 -55.02 8.30 -34.96
C LEU A 7 -55.03 7.10 -34.01
N ALA A 8 -55.48 5.92 -34.45
CA ALA A 8 -55.50 4.72 -33.60
C ALA A 8 -54.13 4.00 -33.54
N ALA A 9 -53.25 4.22 -34.54
CA ALA A 9 -51.91 3.64 -34.55
C ALA A 9 -50.92 4.45 -33.68
N LEU A 10 -51.18 5.75 -33.49
CA LEU A 10 -50.33 6.65 -32.71
C LEU A 10 -50.46 6.46 -31.19
N SER A 11 -51.60 5.96 -30.70
CA SER A 11 -51.84 5.75 -29.26
C SER A 11 -51.18 4.48 -28.71
N LEU A 12 -50.97 3.44 -29.51
CA LEU A 12 -50.31 2.20 -29.05
C LEU A 12 -48.77 2.34 -28.99
N ALA A 13 -48.19 3.18 -29.85
CA ALA A 13 -46.75 3.46 -29.82
C ALA A 13 -46.33 4.25 -28.57
N ALA A 14 -47.18 5.17 -28.09
CA ALA A 14 -46.86 6.01 -26.93
C ALA A 14 -46.80 5.22 -25.59
N VAL A 15 -47.55 4.12 -25.48
CA VAL A 15 -47.58 3.30 -24.24
C VAL A 15 -46.36 2.38 -24.13
N LEU A 16 -45.81 1.91 -25.26
CA LEU A 16 -44.62 1.03 -25.26
C LEU A 16 -43.30 1.78 -25.01
N LEU A 17 -43.27 3.10 -25.17
CA LEU A 17 -42.10 3.95 -24.90
C LEU A 17 -41.95 4.35 -23.42
N GLY A 18 -42.96 4.10 -22.57
CA GLY A 18 -42.98 4.54 -21.17
C GLY A 18 -42.46 3.52 -20.13
N ALA A 19 -42.21 2.27 -20.51
CA ALA A 19 -41.92 1.19 -19.55
C ALA A 19 -40.42 1.01 -19.23
N GLY A 20 -39.53 1.80 -19.84
CA GLY A 20 -38.10 1.74 -19.61
C GLY A 20 -37.61 2.88 -18.72
N MET A 21 -38.13 3.02 -17.50
CA MET A 21 -37.42 3.86 -16.53
C MET A 21 -36.13 3.13 -16.15
N PRO A 22 -34.94 3.70 -16.41
CA PRO A 22 -33.72 3.14 -15.86
C PRO A 22 -33.85 3.23 -14.34
N ALA A 23 -33.82 2.09 -13.66
CA ALA A 23 -33.56 2.10 -12.23
C ALA A 23 -32.18 2.72 -12.06
N ALA A 24 -32.13 3.95 -11.56
CA ALA A 24 -30.90 4.51 -11.03
C ALA A 24 -30.56 3.67 -9.80
N ALA A 25 -29.77 2.61 -10.00
CA ALA A 25 -28.97 2.09 -8.91
C ALA A 25 -28.09 3.28 -8.49
N GLY A 26 -28.40 3.88 -7.35
CA GLY A 26 -27.59 4.96 -6.78
C GLY A 26 -26.15 4.50 -6.65
N ASP A 27 -25.21 5.45 -6.67
CA ASP A 27 -23.77 5.21 -6.61
C ASP A 27 -23.48 4.03 -5.66
N GLY A 28 -23.21 2.87 -6.26
CA GLY A 28 -22.75 1.72 -5.52
C GLY A 28 -21.49 2.19 -4.83
N HIS A 29 -21.48 2.11 -3.49
CA HIS A 29 -20.41 2.63 -2.65
C HIS A 29 -19.07 2.40 -3.35
N ASP A 30 -18.47 3.51 -3.78
CA ASP A 30 -17.09 3.60 -4.18
C ASP A 30 -16.30 2.89 -3.09
N HIS A 31 -15.88 1.65 -3.36
CA HIS A 31 -14.85 1.01 -2.59
C HIS A 31 -13.58 1.74 -2.98
N GLY A 32 -13.40 2.90 -2.34
CA GLY A 32 -12.54 3.98 -2.75
C GLY A 32 -11.37 3.52 -3.58
N ASP A 33 -11.23 4.11 -4.77
CA ASP A 33 -9.99 4.21 -5.53
C ASP A 33 -8.88 4.99 -4.75
N ALA A 34 -9.04 5.14 -3.43
CA ALA A 34 -7.98 5.56 -2.55
C ALA A 34 -6.84 4.55 -2.69
N ALA A 35 -5.73 5.05 -3.23
CA ALA A 35 -4.47 4.32 -3.25
C ALA A 35 -4.26 3.67 -1.87
N PRO A 36 -3.82 2.39 -1.81
CA PRO A 36 -3.58 1.72 -0.55
C PRO A 36 -2.79 2.64 0.37
N ALA A 37 -3.34 2.94 1.54
CA ALA A 37 -2.58 3.67 2.55
C ALA A 37 -1.27 2.91 2.74
N ALA A 38 -0.14 3.62 2.65
CA ALA A 38 1.16 3.01 2.89
C ALA A 38 1.11 2.34 4.27
N ALA A 39 1.12 1.01 4.28
CA ALA A 39 1.23 0.26 5.51
C ALA A 39 2.58 0.63 6.12
N GLY A 40 2.58 1.26 7.28
CA GLY A 40 3.82 1.53 8.01
C GLY A 40 4.57 0.22 8.24
N THR A 41 5.90 0.28 8.20
CA THR A 41 6.74 -0.89 8.46
C THR A 41 6.45 -1.45 9.84
N ALA A 42 5.93 -2.68 9.90
CA ALA A 42 5.71 -3.36 11.17
C ALA A 42 7.06 -3.69 11.83
N LEU A 43 7.15 -3.46 13.14
CA LEU A 43 8.33 -3.86 13.91
C LEU A 43 8.49 -5.40 13.90
N PRO A 44 9.73 -5.91 13.81
CA PRO A 44 10.01 -7.34 13.93
C PRO A 44 9.52 -7.90 15.26
N ARG A 45 9.01 -9.13 15.22
CA ARG A 45 8.47 -9.82 16.39
C ARG A 45 8.82 -11.30 16.37
N PHE A 46 8.87 -11.91 17.54
CA PHE A 46 8.99 -13.35 17.70
C PHE A 46 7.92 -13.87 18.65
N ALA A 47 7.63 -15.16 18.55
CA ALA A 47 6.88 -15.90 19.56
C ALA A 47 7.76 -17.07 20.03
N ALA A 48 7.89 -17.21 21.35
CA ALA A 48 8.46 -18.38 21.99
C ALA A 48 7.35 -19.04 22.81
N VAL A 49 7.18 -20.35 22.69
CA VAL A 49 5.99 -21.05 23.20
C VAL A 49 6.40 -22.30 23.98
N SER A 50 5.63 -22.61 25.01
CA SER A 50 5.62 -23.88 25.73
C SER A 50 4.19 -24.37 25.94
N GLU A 51 4.00 -25.50 26.63
CA GLU A 51 2.65 -25.99 26.99
C GLU A 51 1.93 -25.07 28.00
N THR A 52 2.69 -24.26 28.74
CA THR A 52 2.18 -23.43 29.85
C THR A 52 2.05 -21.96 29.45
N PHE A 53 2.98 -21.46 28.64
CA PHE A 53 3.15 -20.04 28.39
C PHE A 53 3.36 -19.74 26.90
N GLU A 54 2.92 -18.56 26.49
CA GLU A 54 3.28 -17.92 25.24
C GLU A 54 4.00 -16.60 25.55
N LEU A 55 5.16 -16.40 24.95
CA LEU A 55 5.95 -15.18 25.08
C LEU A 55 6.10 -14.52 23.72
N VAL A 56 5.51 -13.35 23.55
CA VAL A 56 5.64 -12.52 22.35
C VAL A 56 6.62 -11.40 22.62
N GLY A 57 7.64 -11.28 21.78
CA GLY A 57 8.60 -10.18 21.83
C GLY A 57 8.50 -9.27 20.61
N VAL A 58 8.53 -7.97 20.82
CA VAL A 58 8.56 -6.93 19.77
C VAL A 58 9.87 -6.18 19.86
N LEU A 59 10.66 -6.21 18.79
CA LEU A 59 11.96 -5.55 18.71
C LEU A 59 11.84 -4.16 18.07
N ASP A 60 12.25 -3.13 18.81
CA ASP A 60 12.47 -1.77 18.31
C ASP A 60 13.94 -1.38 18.49
N GLY A 61 14.74 -1.61 17.44
CA GLY A 61 16.18 -1.37 17.44
C GLY A 61 16.93 -2.23 18.47
N LYS A 62 17.06 -1.72 19.69
CA LYS A 62 17.70 -2.41 20.83
C LYS A 62 16.73 -2.74 21.97
N GLN A 63 15.54 -2.17 21.95
CA GLN A 63 14.54 -2.41 22.97
C GLN A 63 13.67 -3.58 22.54
N VAL A 64 13.42 -4.50 23.45
CA VAL A 64 12.51 -5.62 23.26
C VAL A 64 11.42 -5.52 24.30
N THR A 65 10.19 -5.28 23.86
CA THR A 65 9.00 -5.36 24.71
C THR A 65 8.46 -6.78 24.65
N LEU A 66 8.19 -7.36 25.81
CA LEU A 66 7.77 -8.74 25.98
C LEU A 66 6.38 -8.79 26.60
N TYR A 67 5.52 -9.64 26.06
CA TYR A 67 4.19 -9.96 26.57
C TYR A 67 4.15 -11.45 26.88
N LEU A 68 3.80 -11.79 28.11
CA LEU A 68 3.77 -13.17 28.59
C LEU A 68 2.33 -13.53 28.94
N ASP A 69 1.80 -14.53 28.23
CA ASP A 69 0.42 -14.96 28.37
C ASP A 69 0.35 -16.46 28.69
N ARG A 70 -0.79 -16.88 29.24
CA ARG A 70 -1.12 -18.30 29.44
C ARG A 70 -1.48 -18.92 28.11
N PHE A 71 -0.86 -20.05 27.78
CA PHE A 71 -1.13 -20.72 26.50
C PHE A 71 -2.60 -21.21 26.38
N ALA A 72 -3.23 -21.56 27.51
CA ALA A 72 -4.58 -22.12 27.51
C ALA A 72 -5.68 -21.10 27.16
N ASP A 73 -5.52 -19.83 27.56
CA ASP A 73 -6.59 -18.82 27.50
C ASP A 73 -6.12 -17.40 27.15
N ASN A 74 -4.83 -17.20 26.86
CA ASN A 74 -4.18 -15.91 26.60
C ASN A 74 -4.33 -14.90 27.75
N ALA A 75 -4.54 -15.35 29.00
CA ALA A 75 -4.53 -14.44 30.13
C ALA A 75 -3.10 -13.94 30.44
N PRO A 76 -2.90 -12.62 30.70
CA PRO A 76 -1.57 -12.08 30.96
C PRO A 76 -0.98 -12.60 32.28
N VAL A 77 0.31 -12.91 32.24
CA VAL A 77 1.08 -13.43 33.38
C VAL A 77 1.97 -12.33 33.96
N ARG A 78 1.52 -11.77 35.08
CA ARG A 78 2.23 -10.71 35.81
C ARG A 78 3.19 -11.28 36.85
N GLY A 79 4.24 -10.52 37.17
CA GLY A 79 5.21 -10.86 38.23
C GLY A 79 6.11 -12.06 37.92
N ALA A 80 6.23 -12.44 36.66
CA ALA A 80 7.14 -13.48 36.22
C ALA A 80 8.59 -12.96 36.19
N LYS A 81 9.54 -13.86 36.44
CA LYS A 81 10.95 -13.65 36.10
C LYS A 81 11.19 -14.26 34.72
N ILE A 82 11.74 -13.47 33.81
CA ILE A 82 12.02 -13.90 32.44
C ILE A 82 13.52 -13.72 32.18
N GLU A 83 14.23 -14.82 31.94
CA GLU A 83 15.59 -14.80 31.37
C GLU A 83 15.47 -15.09 29.89
N LEU A 84 15.70 -14.08 29.06
CA LEU A 84 15.65 -14.16 27.61
C LEU A 84 17.05 -14.40 27.06
N GLU A 85 17.20 -15.34 26.13
CA GLU A 85 18.41 -15.57 25.36
C GLU A 85 18.14 -15.35 23.88
N ILE A 86 18.86 -14.41 23.28
CA ILE A 86 18.80 -14.11 21.84
C ILE A 86 20.16 -14.43 21.25
N ALA A 87 20.22 -15.39 20.32
CA ALA A 87 21.44 -15.78 19.63
C ALA A 87 22.64 -16.05 20.59
N GLY A 88 22.38 -16.74 21.70
CA GLY A 88 23.40 -17.06 22.72
C GLY A 88 23.65 -15.98 23.77
N THR A 89 23.01 -14.81 23.67
CA THR A 89 23.16 -13.72 24.65
C THR A 89 22.00 -13.70 25.64
N LYS A 90 22.28 -14.00 26.90
CA LYS A 90 21.31 -14.00 28.01
C LYS A 90 21.12 -12.62 28.64
N ILE A 91 19.87 -12.25 28.88
CA ILE A 91 19.47 -10.97 29.48
C ILE A 91 18.18 -11.17 30.29
N SER A 92 18.16 -10.66 31.52
CA SER A 92 16.94 -10.69 32.35
C SER A 92 16.01 -9.53 32.00
N ALA A 93 14.72 -9.83 31.82
CA ALA A 93 13.71 -8.81 31.59
C ALA A 93 13.32 -8.09 32.87
N GLN A 94 12.94 -6.83 32.72
CA GLN A 94 12.43 -5.98 33.80
C GLN A 94 10.94 -5.75 33.59
N ALA A 95 10.14 -5.66 34.65
CA ALA A 95 8.73 -5.30 34.51
C ALA A 95 8.59 -3.89 33.90
N HIS A 96 7.67 -3.74 32.96
CA HIS A 96 7.37 -2.50 32.25
C HIS A 96 5.85 -2.27 32.21
N GLY A 97 5.35 -1.32 32.99
CA GLY A 97 3.91 -1.11 33.14
C GLY A 97 3.22 -2.30 33.82
N ASP A 98 1.91 -2.47 33.54
CA ASP A 98 1.07 -3.46 34.23
C ASP A 98 1.13 -4.86 33.63
N ASP A 99 1.45 -4.98 32.32
CA ASP A 99 1.28 -6.21 31.52
C ASP A 99 2.42 -6.50 30.55
N ALA A 100 3.54 -5.80 30.67
CA ALA A 100 4.70 -6.01 29.81
C ALA A 100 6.00 -6.15 30.60
N TYR A 101 7.00 -6.69 29.93
CA TYR A 101 8.37 -6.72 30.38
C TYR A 101 9.26 -6.10 29.31
N GLU A 102 10.44 -5.62 29.70
CA GLU A 102 11.36 -4.95 28.81
C GLU A 102 12.78 -5.51 28.98
N VAL A 103 13.43 -5.70 27.84
CA VAL A 103 14.86 -6.00 27.72
C VAL A 103 15.51 -4.94 26.84
N VAL A 104 16.66 -4.42 27.25
CA VAL A 104 17.49 -3.53 26.42
C VAL A 104 18.77 -4.26 26.03
N LEU A 105 18.95 -4.48 24.73
CA LEU A 105 20.11 -5.12 24.15
C LEU A 105 21.30 -4.15 24.12
N LYS A 106 22.52 -4.68 24.24
CA LYS A 106 23.75 -3.87 24.10
C LYS A 106 23.87 -3.28 22.70
N GLU A 107 23.53 -4.08 21.70
CA GLU A 107 23.55 -3.76 20.28
C GLU A 107 22.30 -4.30 19.60
N ALA A 108 21.93 -3.69 18.47
CA ALA A 108 20.81 -4.18 17.68
C ALA A 108 21.19 -5.55 17.07
N PRO A 109 20.29 -6.54 17.05
CA PRO A 109 20.60 -7.83 16.45
C PRO A 109 20.86 -7.69 14.96
N LYS A 110 21.74 -8.55 14.43
CA LYS A 110 22.05 -8.57 12.99
C LYS A 110 20.90 -9.21 12.21
N PRO A 111 20.70 -8.82 10.94
CA PRO A 111 19.74 -9.49 10.05
C PRO A 111 19.96 -11.01 9.99
N GLY A 112 18.87 -11.76 9.79
CA GLY A 112 18.82 -13.22 9.75
C GLY A 112 17.80 -13.82 10.74
N VAL A 113 17.72 -15.15 10.75
CA VAL A 113 16.89 -15.91 11.68
C VAL A 113 17.71 -16.18 12.95
N LEU A 114 17.27 -15.62 14.07
CA LEU A 114 17.94 -15.71 15.36
C LEU A 114 17.19 -16.66 16.28
N PRO A 115 17.86 -17.65 16.90
CA PRO A 115 17.20 -18.52 17.86
C PRO A 115 16.89 -17.72 19.14
N ILE A 116 15.69 -17.96 19.66
CA ILE A 116 15.18 -17.38 20.90
C ILE A 116 14.92 -18.52 21.89
N THR A 117 15.44 -18.38 23.10
CA THR A 117 14.96 -19.19 24.23
C THR A 117 14.63 -18.28 25.40
N ALA A 118 13.62 -18.65 26.18
CA ALA A 118 13.25 -17.90 27.37
C ALA A 118 12.96 -18.86 28.52
N THR A 119 13.64 -18.67 29.64
CA THR A 119 13.28 -19.35 30.90
C THR A 119 12.33 -18.44 31.67
N VAL A 120 11.10 -18.92 31.88
CA VAL A 120 10.05 -18.19 32.60
C VAL A 120 9.85 -18.83 33.96
N THR A 121 9.79 -18.01 35.01
CA THR A 121 9.41 -18.43 36.36
C THR A 121 8.27 -17.57 36.86
N ALA A 122 7.08 -18.15 37.01
CA ALA A 122 5.89 -17.49 37.52
C ALA A 122 5.34 -18.24 38.74
N GLY A 123 5.58 -17.70 39.94
CA GLY A 123 5.22 -18.38 41.19
C GLY A 123 6.01 -19.69 41.37
N ALA A 124 5.31 -20.83 41.33
CA ALA A 124 5.90 -22.17 41.45
C ALA A 124 6.15 -22.85 40.09
N GLU A 125 5.70 -22.25 39.00
CA GLU A 125 5.84 -22.79 37.65
C GLU A 125 7.14 -22.26 37.01
N VAL A 126 7.91 -23.18 36.44
CA VAL A 126 9.13 -22.88 35.69
C VAL A 126 9.04 -23.61 34.36
N ASP A 127 9.27 -22.89 33.27
CA ASP A 127 9.19 -23.44 31.93
C ASP A 127 10.24 -22.83 31.00
N LEU A 128 10.63 -23.58 29.97
CA LEU A 128 11.57 -23.18 28.93
C LEU A 128 10.83 -23.05 27.61
N LEU A 129 10.73 -21.82 27.11
CA LEU A 129 10.09 -21.48 25.85
C LEU A 129 11.14 -21.36 24.76
N ALA A 130 10.80 -21.78 23.53
CA ALA A 130 11.67 -21.70 22.37
C ALA A 130 10.95 -21.08 21.18
N GLY A 131 11.68 -20.33 20.36
CA GLY A 131 11.17 -19.67 19.17
C GLY A 131 12.29 -19.11 18.31
N GLU A 132 11.92 -18.34 17.30
CA GLU A 132 12.86 -17.70 16.38
C GLU A 132 12.43 -16.26 16.09
N LEU A 133 13.41 -15.36 15.97
CA LEU A 133 13.23 -13.99 15.53
C LEU A 133 13.80 -13.87 14.12
N ASP A 134 12.92 -13.65 13.14
CA ASP A 134 13.32 -13.40 11.76
C ASP A 134 13.49 -11.89 11.51
N LEU A 135 14.72 -11.50 11.18
CA LEU A 135 15.08 -10.14 10.81
C LEU A 135 15.44 -10.10 9.33
N HIS A 136 14.42 -9.87 8.50
CA HIS A 136 14.64 -9.54 7.10
C HIS A 136 15.33 -8.18 6.99
N GLU A 137 16.35 -8.12 6.13
CA GLU A 137 16.91 -6.84 5.70
C GLU A 137 15.77 -6.07 5.03
N ALA A 138 15.43 -4.89 5.56
CA ALA A 138 14.42 -4.05 4.94
C ALA A 138 14.84 -3.87 3.47
N PRO A 139 13.96 -4.15 2.49
CA PRO A 139 14.31 -3.86 1.11
C PRO A 139 14.73 -2.40 1.10
N HIS A 140 15.95 -2.14 0.62
CA HIS A 140 16.38 -0.80 0.30
C HIS A 140 15.43 -0.32 -0.78
N THR A 141 14.29 0.25 -0.39
CA THR A 141 13.61 1.22 -1.20
C THR A 141 14.52 2.42 -1.16
N GLU A 142 15.60 2.36 -1.93
CA GLU A 142 15.98 3.54 -2.68
C GLU A 142 14.71 3.89 -3.46
N GLU A 143 13.87 4.73 -2.86
CA GLU A 143 13.12 5.70 -3.62
C GLU A 143 14.19 6.61 -4.26
N ALA A 144 14.92 6.07 -5.22
CA ALA A 144 15.26 6.84 -6.39
C ALA A 144 13.90 7.18 -6.98
N VAL A 145 13.32 8.26 -6.46
CA VAL A 145 12.38 9.08 -7.20
C VAL A 145 13.15 9.43 -8.46
N HIS A 146 13.01 8.59 -9.49
CA HIS A 146 13.22 9.02 -10.84
C HIS A 146 12.12 10.07 -11.07
N GLU A 147 12.37 11.29 -10.59
CA GLU A 147 11.78 12.45 -11.18
C GLU A 147 12.23 12.38 -12.64
N HIS A 148 11.37 11.82 -13.50
CA HIS A 148 11.47 12.04 -14.92
C HIS A 148 11.49 13.55 -15.09
N SER A 149 12.70 14.07 -15.27
CA SER A 149 12.98 15.49 -15.21
C SER A 149 12.08 16.13 -16.25
N TRP A 150 11.19 17.02 -15.81
CA TRP A 150 10.35 17.90 -16.62
C TRP A 150 11.07 18.49 -17.86
N LYS A 151 12.39 18.58 -17.79
CA LYS A 151 13.30 18.97 -18.88
C LYS A 151 13.19 18.07 -20.12
N GLU A 152 12.82 16.80 -20.00
CA GLU A 152 12.63 15.89 -21.13
C GLU A 152 11.39 16.29 -21.96
N TYR A 153 10.30 16.71 -21.31
CA TYR A 153 9.10 17.20 -21.99
C TYR A 153 9.30 18.55 -22.70
N VAL A 154 10.17 19.42 -22.18
CA VAL A 154 10.50 20.71 -22.82
C VAL A 154 11.14 20.49 -24.20
N GLY A 155 11.97 19.44 -24.35
CA GLY A 155 12.59 19.12 -25.64
C GLY A 155 11.58 18.77 -26.74
N TRP A 156 10.56 17.98 -26.40
CA TRP A 156 9.51 17.58 -27.33
C TRP A 156 8.56 18.74 -27.67
N ALA A 157 8.26 19.62 -26.73
CA ALA A 157 7.44 20.81 -26.98
C ALA A 157 8.12 21.79 -27.96
N VAL A 158 9.44 22.00 -27.82
CA VAL A 158 10.22 22.85 -28.73
C VAL A 158 10.35 22.20 -30.11
N GLY A 159 10.59 20.90 -30.18
CA GLY A 159 10.65 20.14 -31.44
C GLY A 159 9.31 20.15 -32.20
N GLY A 160 8.20 19.96 -31.50
CA GLY A 160 6.85 19.98 -32.08
C GLY A 160 6.48 21.36 -32.66
N LEU A 161 6.80 22.45 -31.95
CA LEU A 161 6.56 23.81 -32.43
C LEU A 161 7.40 24.15 -33.66
N ALA A 162 8.66 23.71 -33.71
CA ALA A 162 9.54 23.93 -34.87
C ALA A 162 9.02 23.20 -36.12
N ALA A 163 8.57 21.94 -35.98
CA ALA A 163 8.01 21.18 -37.09
C ALA A 163 6.71 21.82 -37.64
N LEU A 164 5.84 22.29 -36.75
CA LEU A 164 4.62 23.01 -37.13
C LEU A 164 4.93 24.31 -37.88
N ALA A 165 5.92 25.08 -37.44
CA ALA A 165 6.33 26.31 -38.11
C ALA A 165 6.86 26.05 -39.54
N VAL A 166 7.66 24.98 -39.72
CA VAL A 166 8.16 24.58 -41.06
C VAL A 166 7.00 24.17 -41.97
N LEU A 167 6.02 23.42 -41.48
CA LEU A 167 4.85 23.02 -42.27
C LEU A 167 3.98 24.22 -42.68
N VAL A 168 3.75 25.17 -41.77
CA VAL A 168 2.96 26.38 -42.06
C VAL A 168 3.68 27.29 -43.05
N LEU A 169 4.98 27.53 -42.87
CA LEU A 169 5.77 28.38 -43.77
C LEU A 169 5.99 27.72 -45.14
N GLY A 170 6.24 26.41 -45.17
CA GLY A 170 6.36 25.63 -46.40
C GLY A 170 5.05 25.58 -47.18
N GLY A 171 3.93 25.33 -46.50
CA GLY A 171 2.59 25.36 -47.09
C GLY A 171 2.21 26.73 -47.66
N ARG A 172 2.51 27.82 -46.93
CA ARG A 172 2.29 29.19 -47.42
C ARG A 172 3.14 29.52 -48.64
N ARG A 173 4.39 29.08 -48.71
CA ARG A 173 5.25 29.31 -49.89
C ARG A 173 4.80 28.50 -51.11
N LEU A 174 4.36 27.26 -50.92
CA LEU A 174 3.81 26.44 -52.00
C LEU A 174 2.47 26.98 -52.52
N MET A 175 1.63 27.57 -51.67
CA MET A 175 0.40 28.25 -52.10
C MET A 175 0.67 29.60 -52.77
N ALA A 176 1.64 30.38 -52.29
CA ALA A 176 2.03 31.64 -52.94
C ALA A 176 2.70 31.42 -54.31
N ALA A 177 3.47 30.34 -54.48
CA ALA A 177 4.06 29.94 -55.76
C ALA A 177 3.02 29.39 -56.76
N ARG A 178 1.79 29.13 -56.31
CA ARG A 178 0.67 28.65 -57.13
C ARG A 178 -0.33 29.74 -57.50
N GLN A 179 -0.07 31.01 -57.22
CA GLN A 179 -0.84 32.09 -57.84
C GLN A 179 -0.37 32.26 -59.29
N PRO A 180 -1.17 31.89 -60.31
CA PRO A 180 -0.86 32.27 -61.68
C PRO A 180 -0.94 33.80 -61.76
N GLN A 181 0.13 34.42 -62.27
CA GLN A 181 0.01 35.74 -62.86
C GLN A 181 -0.88 35.61 -64.09
N THR A 182 -2.15 35.98 -63.98
CA THR A 182 -2.91 36.43 -65.14
C THR A 182 -2.74 37.94 -65.22
N GLY A 183 -1.77 38.37 -66.05
CA GLY A 183 -1.93 39.60 -66.83
C GLY A 183 -3.25 39.51 -67.62
N GLY A 184 -4.01 40.58 -67.84
CA GLY A 184 -3.54 41.80 -68.50
C GLY A 184 -3.57 41.58 -70.02
N ALA A 185 -4.74 41.76 -70.65
CA ALA A 185 -4.93 42.28 -72.01
C ALA A 185 -6.39 42.15 -72.48
N ALA A 186 -6.85 43.22 -73.14
CA ALA A 186 -8.06 43.43 -73.96
C ALA A 186 -9.40 43.64 -73.22
#